data_AF-A0A2G0CFR3-F1
#
_entry.id   AF-A0A2G0CFR3-F1
#
_cell.length_a   1.000
_cell.length_b   1.000
_cell.length_c   1.000
_cell.angle_alpha   90.00
_cell.angle_beta   90.00
_cell.angle_gamma   90.00
#
_symmetry.space_group_name_H-M   'P 1'
#
loop_
_entity.id
_entity.type
_entity.pdbx_description
1 polymer ?
#
loop_
_entity_poly.entity_id
_entity_poly.type
_entity_poly.pdbx_seq_one_letter_code
_entity_poly.pdbx_strand_id
1 'polypeptide(L)'
;MKQSVLAAFLLAPLLLVSQSYDAALGIRVGTEWGATAQLRLPQIHKNFVLEGIVLSSLNEDEGTLTLLGKQHQPLLSRRLNLFYGAGVHAGWSNEIDGETGNPFDGPKGITGIVGMEATFARVNVSYDFKPALNVVGGESVLDTHTAVSVRYVIGKRYSIWNRDKEKEIRKRRRAKDRERRREERDRAGKRWFQVWKSGN
;
A
#
# COMPACT_ATOMS: atom_id res chain seq x y z
N MET A 1 -5.99 13.28 -32.86
CA MET A 1 -4.65 12.80 -32.44
C MET A 1 -4.26 13.19 -31.02
N LYS A 2 -4.52 14.42 -30.52
CA LYS A 2 -4.12 14.82 -29.15
C LYS A 2 -4.86 14.08 -28.02
N GLN A 3 -6.15 13.76 -28.18
CA GLN A 3 -6.92 13.05 -27.16
C GLN A 3 -6.58 11.55 -27.06
N SER A 4 -6.23 10.93 -28.18
CA SER A 4 -5.83 9.51 -28.25
C SER A 4 -4.48 9.25 -27.56
N VAL A 5 -3.55 10.21 -27.64
CA VAL A 5 -2.24 10.14 -26.98
C VAL A 5 -2.36 10.33 -25.46
N LEU A 6 -3.27 11.20 -25.01
CA LEU A 6 -3.60 11.38 -23.58
C LEU A 6 -4.20 10.11 -22.97
N ALA A 7 -5.13 9.45 -23.68
CA ALA A 7 -5.69 8.18 -23.25
C ALA A 7 -4.63 7.06 -23.18
N ALA A 8 -3.69 7.02 -24.13
CA ALA A 8 -2.58 6.07 -24.11
C ALA A 8 -1.61 6.30 -22.93
N PHE A 9 -1.41 7.55 -22.51
CA PHE A 9 -0.57 7.89 -21.35
C PHE A 9 -1.22 7.47 -20.02
N LEU A 10 -2.55 7.54 -19.92
CA LEU A 10 -3.32 7.09 -18.75
C LEU A 10 -3.38 5.54 -18.64
N LEU A 11 -3.29 4.82 -19.77
CA LEU A 11 -3.36 3.35 -19.80
C LEU A 11 -2.00 2.64 -19.74
N ALA A 12 -0.90 3.33 -20.08
CA ALA A 12 0.46 2.79 -20.04
C ALA A 12 0.94 2.22 -18.66
N PRO A 13 0.54 2.74 -17.49
CA PRO A 13 1.05 2.23 -16.20
C PRO A 13 0.44 0.88 -15.76
N LEU A 14 -0.54 0.33 -16.51
CA LEU A 14 -1.22 -0.92 -16.15
C LEU A 14 -0.31 -2.16 -16.21
N LEU A 15 0.79 -2.12 -16.97
CA LEU A 15 1.70 -3.25 -17.16
C LEU A 15 2.89 -3.25 -16.18
N LEU A 16 3.02 -2.20 -15.38
CA LEU A 16 4.15 -2.04 -14.49
C LEU A 16 3.94 -2.80 -13.18
N VAL A 17 5.03 -3.41 -12.72
CA VAL A 17 5.10 -4.13 -11.44
C VAL A 17 5.03 -3.10 -10.30
N SER A 18 3.87 -2.95 -9.65
CA SER A 18 3.58 -1.97 -8.58
C SER A 18 3.85 -2.54 -7.18
N GLN A 19 4.00 -1.68 -6.15
CA GLN A 19 4.21 -2.02 -4.72
C GLN A 19 5.49 -2.81 -4.40
N SER A 20 6.20 -2.42 -3.34
CA SER A 20 7.44 -3.09 -2.92
C SER A 20 7.27 -4.14 -1.82
N TYR A 21 6.05 -4.50 -1.45
CA TYR A 21 5.72 -5.41 -0.35
C TYR A 21 4.65 -6.45 -0.73
N ASP A 22 4.56 -7.51 0.07
CA ASP A 22 3.48 -8.51 0.03
C ASP A 22 2.48 -8.31 1.18
N ALA A 23 2.93 -7.88 2.35
CA ALA A 23 2.04 -7.59 3.48
C ALA A 23 2.52 -6.39 4.30
N ALA A 24 1.58 -5.57 4.75
CA ALA A 24 1.84 -4.42 5.62
C ALA A 24 0.71 -4.25 6.64
N LEU A 25 1.04 -3.79 7.84
CA LEU A 25 0.09 -3.49 8.92
C LEU A 25 0.42 -2.12 9.49
N GLY A 26 -0.58 -1.34 9.85
CA GLY A 26 -0.35 -0.01 10.37
C GLY A 26 -1.56 0.66 10.97
N ILE A 27 -1.35 1.95 11.23
CA ILE A 27 -2.38 2.85 11.70
C ILE A 27 -2.83 3.75 10.55
N ARG A 28 -4.10 4.13 10.59
CA ARG A 28 -4.75 5.07 9.68
C ARG A 28 -5.36 6.16 10.53
N VAL A 29 -5.04 7.41 10.22
CA VAL A 29 -5.47 8.58 10.98
C VAL A 29 -5.95 9.64 10.00
N GLY A 30 -7.13 10.18 10.24
CA GLY A 30 -7.77 11.16 9.37
C GLY A 30 -9.03 11.70 10.03
N THR A 31 -10.13 11.70 9.29
CA THR A 31 -11.48 11.93 9.86
C THR A 31 -11.78 10.97 11.01
N GLU A 32 -11.31 9.72 10.88
CA GLU A 32 -11.35 8.68 11.89
C GLU A 32 -9.95 8.11 12.10
N TRP A 33 -9.76 7.39 13.20
CA TRP A 33 -8.53 6.68 13.48
C TRP A 33 -8.77 5.19 13.54
N GLY A 34 -7.74 4.40 13.29
CA GLY A 34 -7.84 2.97 13.39
C GLY A 34 -6.65 2.22 12.84
N ALA A 35 -6.86 0.93 12.59
CA ALA A 35 -5.85 0.02 12.09
C ALA A 35 -6.16 -0.37 10.63
N THR A 36 -5.09 -0.60 9.87
CA THR A 36 -5.18 -1.02 8.47
C THR A 36 -4.17 -2.12 8.19
N ALA A 37 -4.63 -3.18 7.52
CA ALA A 37 -3.81 -4.30 7.09
C ALA A 37 -3.96 -4.49 5.58
N GLN A 38 -2.84 -4.65 4.88
CA GLN A 38 -2.80 -4.89 3.45
C GLN A 38 -2.09 -6.20 3.15
N LEU A 39 -2.68 -6.98 2.24
CA LEU A 39 -2.14 -8.22 1.72
C LEU A 39 -2.23 -8.22 0.18
N ARG A 40 -1.07 -8.30 -0.47
CA ARG A 40 -0.99 -8.42 -1.94
C ARG A 40 -1.39 -9.83 -2.35
N LEU A 41 -2.29 -9.95 -3.32
CA LEU A 41 -2.76 -11.23 -3.85
C LEU A 41 -2.38 -11.37 -5.34
N PRO A 42 -1.12 -11.75 -5.64
CA PRO A 42 -0.64 -11.88 -7.01
C PRO A 42 -1.39 -12.91 -7.88
N GLN A 43 -2.14 -13.83 -7.26
CA GLN A 43 -2.93 -14.86 -7.94
C GLN A 43 -4.12 -14.27 -8.70
N ILE A 44 -4.72 -13.20 -8.18
CA ILE A 44 -5.83 -12.49 -8.83
C ILE A 44 -5.25 -11.56 -9.90
N HIS A 45 -4.36 -10.67 -9.48
CA HIS A 45 -3.65 -9.77 -10.38
C HIS A 45 -2.32 -9.33 -9.75
N LYS A 46 -1.31 -9.06 -10.57
CA LYS A 46 0.08 -8.81 -10.11
C LYS A 46 0.19 -7.66 -9.09
N ASN A 47 -0.71 -6.69 -9.19
CA ASN A 47 -0.77 -5.47 -8.39
C ASN A 47 -2.06 -5.36 -7.55
N PHE A 48 -2.82 -6.46 -7.40
CA PHE A 48 -4.01 -6.44 -6.57
C PHE A 48 -3.66 -6.65 -5.09
N VAL A 49 -4.31 -5.86 -4.24
CA VAL A 49 -4.13 -5.84 -2.79
C VAL A 49 -5.50 -5.90 -2.14
N LEU A 50 -5.65 -6.85 -1.23
CA LEU A 50 -6.76 -6.87 -0.30
C LEU A 50 -6.38 -6.00 0.91
N GLU A 51 -7.23 -5.06 1.29
CA GLU A 51 -7.06 -4.22 2.46
C GLU A 51 -8.23 -4.40 3.42
N GLY A 52 -7.92 -4.65 4.69
CA GLY A 52 -8.86 -4.55 5.80
C GLY A 52 -8.58 -3.29 6.59
N ILE A 53 -9.62 -2.55 6.95
CA ILE A 53 -9.54 -1.35 7.77
C ILE A 53 -10.54 -1.49 8.90
N VAL A 54 -10.08 -1.30 10.13
CA VAL A 54 -10.93 -1.16 11.31
C VAL A 54 -10.77 0.28 11.77
N LEU A 55 -11.86 1.02 11.75
CA LEU A 55 -11.93 2.41 12.21
C LEU A 55 -12.77 2.50 13.47
N SER A 56 -12.43 3.45 14.32
CA SER A 56 -13.19 3.82 15.51
C SER A 56 -13.30 5.34 15.52
N SER A 57 -14.49 5.83 15.87
CA SER A 57 -14.70 7.27 16.04
C SER A 57 -13.95 7.76 17.28
N LEU A 58 -13.51 9.03 17.29
CA LEU A 58 -12.91 9.65 18.49
C LEU A 58 -13.97 10.21 19.44
N ASN A 59 -15.16 10.50 18.90
CA ASN A 59 -16.21 11.24 19.60
C ASN A 59 -17.35 10.34 20.06
N GLU A 60 -17.48 9.14 19.49
CA GLU A 60 -18.62 8.24 19.70
C GLU A 60 -18.14 6.78 19.82
N ASP A 61 -18.89 5.94 20.53
CA ASP A 61 -18.61 4.50 20.69
C ASP A 61 -19.05 3.70 19.44
N GLU A 62 -18.60 4.19 18.28
CA GLU A 62 -18.88 3.63 16.97
C GLU A 62 -17.61 3.11 16.32
N GLY A 63 -17.75 2.00 15.59
CA GLY A 63 -16.67 1.42 14.82
C GLY A 63 -17.12 0.94 13.46
N THR A 64 -16.21 0.93 12.51
CA THR A 64 -16.47 0.47 11.14
C THR A 64 -15.39 -0.48 10.67
N LEU A 65 -15.81 -1.65 10.18
CA LEU A 65 -14.94 -2.58 9.47
C LEU A 65 -15.16 -2.40 7.97
N THR A 66 -14.09 -2.12 7.24
CA THR A 66 -14.09 -2.00 5.78
C THR A 66 -13.18 -3.08 5.17
N LEU A 67 -13.66 -3.77 4.14
CA LEU A 67 -12.88 -4.68 3.32
C LEU A 67 -12.82 -4.14 1.88
N LEU A 68 -11.61 -3.98 1.34
CA LEU A 68 -11.37 -3.32 0.05
C LEU A 68 -10.50 -4.18 -0.86
N GLY A 69 -10.90 -4.31 -2.12
CA GLY A 69 -10.05 -4.76 -3.21
C GLY A 69 -9.42 -3.56 -3.90
N LYS A 70 -8.10 -3.46 -3.88
CA LYS A 70 -7.35 -2.33 -4.46
C LYS A 70 -6.44 -2.77 -5.59
N GLN A 71 -6.36 -1.93 -6.60
CA GLN A 71 -5.41 -2.02 -7.68
C GLN A 71 -4.39 -0.90 -7.54
N HIS A 72 -3.10 -1.22 -7.55
CA HIS A 72 -2.07 -0.19 -7.58
C HIS A 72 -1.36 -0.09 -8.94
N GLN A 73 -0.94 1.13 -9.23
CA GLN A 73 -0.19 1.53 -10.41
C GLN A 73 1.04 2.32 -9.97
N PRO A 74 2.25 1.97 -10.41
CA PRO A 74 3.43 2.75 -10.06
C PRO A 74 3.46 4.04 -10.88
N LEU A 75 3.68 5.18 -10.22
CA LEU A 75 3.71 6.49 -10.88
C LEU A 75 5.11 6.77 -11.46
N LEU A 76 6.13 6.74 -10.60
CA LEU A 76 7.52 7.01 -10.98
C LEU A 76 8.44 5.83 -10.66
N SER A 77 8.16 5.10 -9.59
CA SER A 77 8.94 3.94 -9.18
C SER A 77 8.05 2.94 -8.46
N ARG A 78 8.53 1.71 -8.23
CA ARG A 78 7.81 0.71 -7.42
C ARG A 78 7.53 1.16 -5.98
N ARG A 79 8.21 2.22 -5.53
CA ARG A 79 8.06 2.81 -4.20
C ARG A 79 7.01 3.91 -4.17
N LEU A 80 6.57 4.46 -5.30
CA LEU A 80 5.54 5.50 -5.36
C LEU A 80 4.41 5.02 -6.25
N ASN A 81 3.28 4.69 -5.66
CA ASN A 81 2.15 4.10 -6.36
C ASN A 81 0.88 4.93 -6.14
N LEU A 82 0.09 5.05 -7.19
CA LEU A 82 -1.33 5.39 -7.09
C LEU A 82 -2.10 4.10 -6.84
N PHE A 83 -3.20 4.20 -6.11
CA PHE A 83 -4.13 3.09 -5.96
C PHE A 83 -5.56 3.57 -6.01
N TYR A 84 -6.41 2.68 -6.49
CA TYR A 84 -7.85 2.85 -6.45
C TYR A 84 -8.48 1.48 -6.19
N GLY A 85 -9.67 1.49 -5.63
CA GLY A 85 -10.35 0.25 -5.26
C GLY A 85 -11.77 0.49 -4.82
N ALA A 86 -12.45 -0.61 -4.56
CA ALA A 86 -13.78 -0.61 -4.01
C ALA A 86 -13.95 -1.84 -3.11
N GLY A 87 -14.97 -1.81 -2.28
CA GLY A 87 -15.35 -2.91 -1.42
C GLY A 87 -16.53 -2.55 -0.56
N VAL A 88 -16.63 -3.18 0.59
CA VAL A 88 -17.80 -3.08 1.47
C VAL A 88 -17.39 -2.64 2.86
N HIS A 89 -18.30 -1.98 3.56
CA HIS A 89 -18.14 -1.62 4.95
C HIS A 89 -19.36 -2.04 5.77
N ALA A 90 -19.09 -2.30 7.05
CA ALA A 90 -20.10 -2.58 8.05
C ALA A 90 -19.70 -1.88 9.35
N GLY A 91 -20.55 -0.98 9.81
CA GLY A 91 -20.45 -0.29 11.07
C GLY A 91 -21.15 -1.05 12.19
N TRP A 92 -20.73 -0.78 13.42
CA TRP A 92 -21.46 -1.08 14.64
C TRP A 92 -21.46 0.17 15.51
N SER A 93 -22.56 0.39 16.21
CA SER A 93 -22.69 1.41 17.23
C SER A 93 -23.11 0.71 18.52
N ASN A 94 -22.48 1.08 19.63
CA ASN A 94 -22.95 0.67 20.96
C ASN A 94 -23.95 1.66 21.54
N GLU A 95 -24.33 2.69 20.77
CA GLU A 95 -25.33 3.66 21.19
C GLU A 95 -26.71 2.99 21.21
N ILE A 96 -27.39 3.14 22.35
CA ILE A 96 -28.73 2.61 22.57
C ILE A 96 -29.69 3.75 22.26
N ASP A 97 -30.60 3.54 21.33
CA ASP A 97 -31.65 4.51 21.02
C ASP A 97 -32.51 4.76 22.28
N GLY A 98 -32.51 6.00 22.74
CA GLY A 98 -33.23 6.42 23.95
C GLY A 98 -34.76 6.33 23.85
N GLU A 99 -35.32 6.23 22.64
CA GLU A 99 -36.78 6.09 22.43
C GLU A 99 -37.22 4.65 22.23
N THR A 100 -36.41 3.79 21.58
CA THR A 100 -36.80 2.41 21.26
C THR A 100 -36.09 1.33 22.09
N GLY A 101 -34.99 1.65 22.78
CA GLY A 101 -34.18 0.69 23.55
C GLY A 101 -33.45 -0.35 22.70
N ASN A 102 -33.43 -0.19 21.37
CA ASN A 102 -32.71 -1.07 20.45
C ASN A 102 -31.30 -0.51 20.15
N PRO A 103 -30.31 -1.38 19.88
CA PRO A 103 -29.01 -0.95 19.39
C PRO A 103 -29.13 -0.26 18.03
N PHE A 104 -28.41 0.85 17.81
CA PHE A 104 -28.36 1.49 16.51
C PHE A 104 -27.74 0.54 15.46
N ASP A 105 -28.44 0.31 14.34
CA ASP A 105 -27.92 -0.52 13.25
C ASP A 105 -26.84 0.26 12.50
N GLY A 106 -25.57 -0.10 12.74
CA GLY A 106 -24.43 0.61 12.15
C GLY A 106 -24.41 0.56 10.61
N PRO A 107 -23.80 1.58 9.95
CA PRO A 107 -23.88 1.76 8.50
C PRO A 107 -23.26 0.59 7.73
N LYS A 108 -24.03 -0.01 6.82
CA LYS A 108 -23.60 -1.08 5.94
C LYS A 108 -23.73 -0.63 4.49
N GLY A 109 -22.70 -0.87 3.69
CA GLY A 109 -22.74 -0.46 2.31
C GLY A 109 -21.48 -0.71 1.51
N ILE A 110 -21.32 0.10 0.48
CA ILE A 110 -20.23 0.01 -0.49
C ILE A 110 -19.31 1.21 -0.30
N THR A 111 -18.02 0.96 -0.33
CA THR A 111 -17.01 1.99 -0.21
C THR A 111 -16.11 1.98 -1.43
N GLY A 112 -15.83 3.17 -1.97
CA GLY A 112 -14.73 3.41 -2.89
C GLY A 112 -13.49 3.89 -2.16
N ILE A 113 -12.32 3.73 -2.77
CA ILE A 113 -11.08 4.33 -2.27
C ILE A 113 -10.18 4.75 -3.44
N VAL A 114 -9.54 5.90 -3.30
CA VAL A 114 -8.48 6.35 -4.20
C VAL A 114 -7.40 7.04 -3.39
N GLY A 115 -6.14 6.84 -3.75
CA GLY A 115 -5.04 7.43 -3.02
C GLY A 115 -3.69 7.21 -3.65
N MET A 116 -2.68 7.63 -2.91
CA MET A 116 -1.28 7.43 -3.26
C MET A 116 -0.52 6.90 -2.07
N GLU A 117 0.50 6.10 -2.34
CA GLU A 117 1.37 5.54 -1.33
C GLU A 117 2.85 5.65 -1.73
N ALA A 118 3.68 5.87 -0.72
CA ALA A 118 5.12 5.87 -0.82
C ALA A 118 5.69 4.82 0.15
N THR A 119 6.55 3.94 -0.34
CA THR A 119 7.24 2.94 0.50
C THR A 119 8.74 3.22 0.54
N PHE A 120 9.24 3.51 1.74
CA PHE A 120 10.66 3.68 2.02
C PHE A 120 11.14 2.64 3.02
N ALA A 121 12.14 1.84 2.63
CA ALA A 121 12.67 0.73 3.41
C ALA A 121 11.60 -0.30 3.85
N ARG A 122 11.08 -0.16 5.06
CA ARG A 122 9.99 -0.98 5.63
C ARG A 122 8.79 -0.16 6.09
N VAL A 123 8.76 1.13 5.79
CA VAL A 123 7.65 2.02 6.14
C VAL A 123 6.92 2.39 4.85
N ASN A 124 5.62 2.20 4.84
CA ASN A 124 4.70 2.62 3.80
C ASN A 124 3.85 3.75 4.37
N VAL A 125 3.83 4.88 3.69
CA VAL A 125 2.98 6.03 4.02
C VAL A 125 1.98 6.19 2.88
N SER A 126 0.70 6.31 3.18
CA SER A 126 -0.32 6.59 2.17
C SER A 126 -1.17 7.79 2.56
N TYR A 127 -1.67 8.47 1.54
CA TYR A 127 -2.73 9.45 1.65
C TYR A 127 -3.88 9.01 0.75
N ASP A 128 -5.10 8.99 1.29
CA ASP A 128 -6.24 8.47 0.56
C ASP A 128 -7.56 9.14 0.91
N PHE A 129 -8.48 9.05 -0.06
CA PHE A 129 -9.85 9.52 -0.03
C PHE A 129 -10.80 8.34 -0.22
N LYS A 130 -11.76 8.21 0.71
CA LYS A 130 -12.67 7.08 0.85
C LYS A 130 -14.12 7.58 0.85
N PRO A 131 -14.79 7.64 -0.31
CA PRO A 131 -16.24 7.82 -0.37
C PRO A 131 -16.97 6.53 0.02
N ALA A 132 -17.93 6.61 0.93
CA ALA A 132 -18.75 5.50 1.40
C ALA A 132 -20.22 5.78 1.10
N LEU A 133 -20.90 4.81 0.50
CA LEU A 133 -22.33 4.83 0.24
C LEU A 133 -23.01 3.87 1.21
N ASN A 134 -23.80 4.40 2.13
CA ASN A 134 -24.55 3.63 3.11
C ASN A 134 -25.85 3.16 2.45
N VAL A 135 -26.01 1.84 2.35
CA VAL A 135 -27.20 1.22 1.74
C VAL A 135 -28.23 0.90 2.81
N VAL A 136 -27.77 0.57 4.02
CA VAL A 136 -28.61 0.26 5.19
C VAL A 136 -27.95 0.86 6.43
N GLY A 137 -28.74 1.51 7.29
CA GLY A 137 -28.24 2.12 8.53
C GLY A 137 -27.36 3.36 8.30
N GLY A 138 -26.97 4.01 9.40
CA GLY A 138 -26.22 5.26 9.40
C GLY A 138 -27.08 6.52 9.21
N GLU A 139 -26.52 7.67 9.57
CA GLU A 139 -27.22 8.97 9.52
C GLU A 139 -27.29 9.57 8.12
N SER A 140 -26.32 9.23 7.25
CA SER A 140 -26.16 9.83 5.92
C SER A 140 -26.04 8.76 4.84
N VAL A 141 -26.56 9.04 3.65
CA VAL A 141 -26.48 8.12 2.48
C VAL A 141 -25.08 8.10 1.86
N LEU A 142 -24.34 9.21 1.98
CA LEU A 142 -23.00 9.38 1.42
C LEU A 142 -22.08 10.02 2.46
N ASP A 143 -21.03 9.30 2.84
CA ASP A 143 -19.97 9.78 3.71
C ASP A 143 -18.64 9.84 2.96
N THR A 144 -17.76 10.74 3.39
CA THR A 144 -16.44 10.86 2.80
C THR A 144 -15.37 11.00 3.86
N HIS A 145 -14.30 10.22 3.73
CA HIS A 145 -13.20 10.25 4.68
C HIS A 145 -11.89 10.46 3.95
N THR A 146 -11.06 11.34 4.48
CA THR A 146 -9.65 11.46 4.08
C THR A 146 -8.77 10.95 5.20
N ALA A 147 -7.72 10.22 4.87
CA ALA A 147 -6.79 9.74 5.88
C ALA A 147 -5.35 9.66 5.39
N VAL A 148 -4.43 9.80 6.35
CA VAL A 148 -3.04 9.41 6.22
C VAL A 148 -2.87 8.08 6.93
N SER A 149 -2.24 7.11 6.26
CA SER A 149 -1.91 5.84 6.89
C SER A 149 -0.41 5.64 6.94
N VAL A 150 0.09 5.11 8.06
CA VAL A 150 1.48 4.69 8.22
C VAL A 150 1.49 3.20 8.53
N ARG A 151 2.06 2.42 7.63
CA ARG A 151 2.11 0.96 7.69
C ARG A 151 3.54 0.45 7.73
N TYR A 152 3.80 -0.52 8.59
CA TYR A 152 5.02 -1.28 8.61
C TYR A 152 4.93 -2.49 7.68
N VAL A 153 5.94 -2.66 6.83
CA VAL A 153 6.06 -3.76 5.87
C VAL A 153 6.59 -5.00 6.58
N ILE A 154 5.66 -5.92 6.86
CA ILE A 154 5.92 -7.22 7.46
C ILE A 154 6.51 -8.17 6.40
N GLY A 155 5.83 -8.28 5.26
CA GLY A 155 6.24 -9.14 4.14
C GLY A 155 6.83 -8.32 3.01
N LYS A 156 8.11 -8.54 2.66
CA LYS A 156 8.69 -7.93 1.46
C LYS A 156 8.11 -8.59 0.21
N ARG A 157 8.22 -7.92 -0.94
CA ARG A 157 7.72 -8.50 -2.18
C ARG A 157 8.31 -9.89 -2.44
N TYR A 158 7.43 -10.82 -2.80
CA TYR A 158 7.71 -12.24 -3.06
C TYR A 158 8.00 -13.09 -1.83
N SER A 159 8.03 -12.52 -0.61
CA SER A 159 8.36 -13.29 0.58
C SER A 159 7.25 -14.25 1.01
N ILE A 160 5.99 -13.93 0.68
CA ILE A 160 4.83 -14.74 1.09
C ILE A 160 4.51 -15.77 0.00
N TRP A 161 4.34 -15.32 -1.24
CA TRP A 161 3.79 -16.16 -2.30
C TRP A 161 4.83 -16.80 -3.23
N ASN A 162 6.02 -16.22 -3.37
CA ASN A 162 7.00 -16.61 -4.39
C ASN A 162 8.43 -16.67 -3.83
N ARG A 163 8.63 -17.50 -2.80
CA ARG A 163 9.92 -17.63 -2.10
C ARG A 163 11.10 -17.95 -3.02
N ASP A 164 10.90 -18.72 -4.08
CA ASP A 164 12.01 -19.06 -4.99
C ASP A 164 12.45 -17.88 -5.84
N LYS A 165 11.51 -17.03 -6.29
CA LYS A 165 11.85 -15.74 -6.92
C LYS A 165 12.59 -14.82 -5.94
N GLU A 166 12.20 -14.82 -4.66
CA GLU A 166 12.93 -14.06 -3.63
C GLU A 166 14.38 -14.57 -3.48
N LYS A 167 14.58 -15.89 -3.38
CA LYS A 167 15.91 -16.51 -3.30
C LYS A 167 16.75 -16.15 -4.52
N GLU A 168 16.18 -16.21 -5.71
CA GLU A 168 16.87 -15.88 -6.96
C GLU A 168 17.32 -14.42 -6.99
N ILE A 169 16.41 -13.48 -6.66
CA ILE A 169 16.72 -12.05 -6.58
C ILE A 169 17.85 -11.81 -5.55
N ARG A 170 17.81 -12.50 -4.41
CA ARG A 170 18.85 -12.40 -3.38
C ARG A 170 20.19 -12.95 -3.84
N LYS A 171 20.21 -14.08 -4.55
CA LYS A 171 21.42 -14.67 -5.16
C LYS A 171 22.03 -13.70 -6.18
N ARG A 172 21.21 -13.16 -7.09
CA ARG A 172 21.65 -12.17 -8.10
C ARG A 172 22.23 -10.91 -7.46
N ARG A 173 21.60 -10.37 -6.40
CA ARG A 173 22.15 -9.23 -5.65
C ARG A 173 23.50 -9.54 -5.01
N ARG A 174 23.63 -10.70 -4.36
CA ARG A 174 24.91 -11.13 -3.76
C ARG A 174 26.02 -11.30 -4.80
N ALA A 175 25.69 -11.82 -5.98
CA ALA A 175 26.65 -11.93 -7.08
C ALA A 175 27.15 -10.55 -7.53
N LYS A 176 26.24 -9.61 -7.79
CA LYS A 176 26.59 -8.23 -8.14
C LYS A 176 27.40 -7.51 -7.05
N ASP A 177 27.07 -7.70 -5.79
CA ASP A 177 27.84 -7.11 -4.68
C ASP A 177 29.25 -7.71 -4.58
N ARG A 178 29.41 -9.01 -4.88
CA ARG A 178 30.72 -9.66 -4.95
C ARG A 178 31.55 -9.13 -6.13
N GLU A 179 30.94 -8.96 -7.30
CA GLU A 179 31.58 -8.36 -8.47
C GLU A 179 32.02 -6.92 -8.18
N ARG A 180 31.13 -6.08 -7.62
CA ARG A 180 31.47 -4.70 -7.23
C ARG A 180 32.66 -4.67 -6.26
N ARG A 181 32.68 -5.54 -5.25
CA ARG A 181 33.81 -5.66 -4.30
C ARG A 181 35.11 -6.13 -4.98
N ARG A 182 35.04 -6.99 -5.99
CA ARG A 182 36.21 -7.40 -6.78
C ARG A 182 36.75 -6.23 -7.59
N GLU A 183 35.88 -5.50 -8.30
CA GLU A 183 36.28 -4.31 -9.05
C GLU A 183 36.87 -3.22 -8.14
N GLU A 184 36.30 -2.99 -6.96
CA GLU A 184 36.85 -2.07 -5.96
C GLU A 184 38.25 -2.48 -5.50
N ARG A 185 38.48 -3.78 -5.26
CA ARG A 185 39.81 -4.33 -4.93
C ARG A 185 40.79 -4.18 -6.08
N ASP A 186 40.39 -4.47 -7.31
CA ASP A 186 41.25 -4.33 -8.48
C ASP A 186 41.63 -2.86 -8.72
N ARG A 187 40.69 -1.92 -8.53
CA ARG A 187 40.98 -0.48 -8.59
C ARG A 187 41.91 -0.05 -7.46
N ALA A 188 41.70 -0.52 -6.24
CA ALA A 188 42.56 -0.21 -5.09
C ALA A 188 43.99 -0.77 -5.27
N GLY A 189 44.10 -2.00 -5.76
CA GLY A 189 45.39 -2.63 -6.10
C GLY A 189 46.14 -1.86 -7.18
N LYS A 190 45.45 -1.43 -8.26
CA LYS A 190 46.05 -0.58 -9.30
C LYS A 190 46.53 0.77 -8.74
N ARG A 191 45.75 1.40 -7.86
CA ARG A 191 46.14 2.64 -7.16
C ARG A 191 47.38 2.45 -6.30
N TRP A 192 47.45 1.36 -5.54
CA TRP A 192 48.61 1.01 -4.72
C TRP A 192 49.89 0.85 -5.55
N PHE A 193 49.82 0.13 -6.68
CA PHE A 193 50.95 -0.03 -7.59
C PHE A 193 51.41 1.29 -8.23
N GLN A 194 50.50 2.23 -8.49
CA GLN A 194 50.84 3.55 -9.03
C GLN A 194 51.59 4.43 -8.02
N VAL A 195 51.22 4.36 -6.73
CA VAL A 195 51.93 5.09 -5.65
C VAL A 195 53.39 4.65 -5.58
N TRP A 196 53.67 3.35 -5.71
CA TRP A 196 55.04 2.82 -5.65
C TRP A 196 55.91 3.23 -6.85
N LYS A 197 55.31 3.44 -8.03
CA LYS A 197 56.03 3.89 -9.23
C LYS A 197 56.36 5.39 -9.26
N SER A 198 55.70 6.19 -8.44
CA SER A 198 55.89 7.66 -8.41
C SER A 198 57.00 8.11 -7.44
N GLY A 199 57.66 7.18 -6.75
CA GLY A 199 58.66 7.45 -5.72
C GLY A 199 60.12 7.27 -6.14
N ASN A 200 60.39 7.13 -7.45
CA ASN A 200 61.74 7.09 -8.06
C ASN A 200 61.86 8.25 -9.04
#